data_AF-A0AAU2YA87-F1
#
_entry.id   AF-A0AAU2YA87-F1
#
_cell.length_a   1.000
_cell.length_b   1.000
_cell.length_c   1.000
_cell.angle_alpha   90.00
_cell.angle_beta   90.00
_cell.angle_gamma   90.00
#
_symmetry.space_group_name_H-M   'P 1'
#
loop_
_entity.id
_entity.type
_entity.pdbx_description
1 polymer ?
#
loop_
_entity_poly.entity_id
_entity_poly.type
_entity_poly.pdbx_seq_one_letter_code
_entity_poly.pdbx_strand_id
1 'polypeptide(L)'
;MSGTLTATPATAPVDIDTMRHSISRLLGPDTQPTGGEGLAMLQGLLRGHMQLLIPEVEQAALERDANDVPRYVALACIGEARTKLCAAPRAGEHGTLADTRRLARRLAALCDHYEALTGVMMCLTCDQPLRQGEDTLPYDHISPSGPIVRVGRIHASCAHTYRHH
;
A
#
# COMPACT_ATOMS: atom_id res chain seq x y z
N MET A 1 34.39 -8.74 -25.66
CA MET A 1 32.98 -9.08 -25.41
C MET A 1 32.58 -8.37 -24.13
N SER A 2 31.99 -7.18 -24.24
CA SER A 2 31.57 -6.39 -23.08
C SER A 2 30.05 -6.46 -22.99
N GLY A 3 29.55 -7.19 -22.00
CA GLY A 3 28.12 -7.27 -21.69
C GLY A 3 27.73 -6.11 -20.78
N THR A 4 26.93 -5.19 -21.30
CA THR A 4 26.31 -4.12 -20.53
C THR A 4 25.17 -4.72 -19.69
N LEU A 5 25.32 -4.71 -18.37
CA LEU A 5 24.23 -5.00 -17.45
C LEU A 5 23.23 -3.85 -17.51
N THR A 6 22.10 -4.08 -18.19
CA THR A 6 20.96 -3.17 -18.18
C THR A 6 20.36 -3.19 -16.78
N ALA A 7 20.66 -2.18 -15.98
CA ALA A 7 19.94 -1.92 -14.73
C ALA A 7 18.48 -1.60 -15.07
N THR A 8 17.57 -2.47 -14.64
CA THR A 8 16.12 -2.22 -14.67
C THR A 8 15.84 -0.92 -13.89
N PRO A 9 15.14 0.06 -14.47
CA PRO A 9 14.79 1.26 -13.72
C PRO A 9 13.91 0.86 -12.53
N ALA A 10 14.32 1.26 -11.33
CA ALA A 10 13.50 1.13 -10.13
C ALA A 10 12.22 1.93 -10.36
N THR A 11 11.09 1.24 -10.53
CA THR A 11 9.77 1.85 -10.63
C THR A 11 9.56 2.72 -9.39
N ALA A 12 9.17 3.98 -9.59
CA ALA A 12 8.83 4.85 -8.47
C ALA A 12 7.73 4.18 -7.63
N PRO A 13 7.80 4.26 -6.29
CA PRO A 13 6.81 3.65 -5.43
C PRO A 13 5.41 4.14 -5.77
N VAL A 14 4.43 3.24 -5.65
CA VAL A 14 3.04 3.54 -5.96
C VAL A 14 2.52 4.63 -5.01
N ASP A 15 1.79 5.63 -5.54
CA ASP A 15 1.30 6.76 -4.76
C ASP A 15 0.02 6.39 -3.99
N ILE A 16 0.21 5.79 -2.82
CA ILE A 16 -0.88 5.37 -1.93
C ILE A 16 -1.70 6.56 -1.41
N ASP A 17 -1.08 7.71 -1.17
CA ASP A 17 -1.78 8.91 -0.67
C ASP A 17 -2.82 9.40 -1.70
N THR A 18 -2.45 9.43 -2.99
CA THR A 18 -3.39 9.75 -4.08
C THR A 18 -4.53 8.72 -4.20
N MET A 19 -4.24 7.43 -4.00
CA MET A 19 -5.27 6.39 -4.00
C MET A 19 -6.23 6.54 -2.83
N ARG A 20 -5.73 6.79 -1.61
CA ARG A 20 -6.53 7.04 -0.40
C ARG A 20 -7.37 8.31 -0.53
N HIS A 21 -6.84 9.36 -1.14
CA HIS A 21 -7.63 10.56 -1.46
C HIS A 21 -8.77 10.23 -2.44
N SER A 22 -8.54 9.39 -3.44
CA SER A 22 -9.58 8.97 -4.38
C SER A 22 -10.67 8.13 -3.69
N ILE A 23 -10.29 7.29 -2.72
CA ILE A 23 -11.22 6.50 -1.89
C ILE A 23 -12.08 7.39 -1.00
N SER A 24 -11.49 8.40 -0.35
CA SER A 24 -12.20 9.26 0.61
C SER A 24 -13.34 10.05 -0.04
N ARG A 25 -13.25 10.34 -1.34
CA ARG A 25 -14.34 10.93 -2.12
C ARG A 25 -15.63 10.10 -2.14
N LEU A 26 -15.57 8.80 -1.81
CA LEU A 26 -16.74 7.89 -1.78
C LEU A 26 -17.09 7.34 -0.40
N LEU A 27 -16.10 7.26 0.49
CA LEU A 27 -16.22 6.64 1.82
C LEU A 27 -15.99 7.61 3.00
N GLY A 28 -15.55 8.84 2.73
CA GLY A 28 -15.27 9.84 3.75
C GLY A 28 -16.52 10.42 4.44
N PRO A 29 -16.34 11.08 5.59
CA PRO A 29 -17.43 11.72 6.32
C PRO A 29 -18.10 12.85 5.50
N ASP A 30 -17.34 13.52 4.63
CA ASP A 30 -17.81 14.64 3.81
C ASP A 30 -18.21 14.21 2.38
N THR A 31 -18.66 12.97 2.21
CA THR A 31 -19.01 12.43 0.88
C THR A 31 -20.24 13.13 0.29
N GLN A 32 -20.02 13.99 -0.71
CA GLN A 32 -21.11 14.59 -1.46
C GLN A 32 -21.68 13.61 -2.49
N PRO A 33 -23.00 13.65 -2.77
CA PRO A 33 -23.62 12.84 -3.80
C PRO A 33 -23.00 13.18 -5.16
N THR A 34 -22.26 12.24 -5.73
CA THR A 34 -21.69 12.40 -7.07
C THR A 34 -22.71 11.90 -8.10
N GLY A 35 -23.16 12.78 -9.00
CA GLY A 35 -24.07 12.44 -10.10
C GLY A 35 -23.43 11.53 -11.16
N GLY A 36 -24.24 11.08 -12.13
CA GLY A 36 -23.90 9.99 -13.06
C GLY A 36 -22.52 10.07 -13.76
N GLU A 37 -22.19 11.20 -14.39
CA GLU A 37 -20.91 11.37 -15.10
C GLU A 37 -19.71 11.38 -14.13
N GLY A 38 -19.83 12.09 -13.01
CA GLY A 38 -18.78 12.13 -11.99
C GLY A 38 -18.55 10.77 -11.33
N LEU A 39 -19.61 9.97 -11.16
CA LEU A 39 -19.53 8.62 -10.61
C LEU A 39 -18.86 7.65 -11.60
N ALA A 40 -19.18 7.75 -12.89
CA ALA A 40 -18.53 6.97 -13.95
C ALA A 40 -17.03 7.25 -14.02
N MET A 41 -16.64 8.54 -13.98
CA MET A 41 -15.26 8.97 -13.96
C MET A 41 -14.52 8.42 -12.72
N LEU A 42 -15.13 8.53 -11.54
CA LEU A 42 -14.55 8.04 -10.30
C LEU A 42 -14.42 6.51 -10.29
N GLN A 43 -15.39 5.78 -10.84
CA GLN A 43 -15.28 4.35 -11.03
C GLN A 43 -14.12 3.98 -11.95
N GLY A 44 -13.94 4.70 -13.07
CA GLY A 44 -12.81 4.50 -13.98
C GLY A 44 -11.47 4.72 -13.27
N LEU A 45 -11.35 5.82 -12.50
CA LEU A 45 -10.17 6.14 -11.73
C LEU A 45 -9.82 5.04 -10.72
N LEU A 46 -10.80 4.55 -9.95
CA LEU A 46 -10.58 3.48 -8.98
C LEU A 46 -10.11 2.18 -9.65
N ARG A 47 -10.66 1.82 -10.83
CA ARG A 47 -10.20 0.64 -11.57
C ARG A 47 -8.76 0.82 -12.06
N GLY A 48 -8.40 2.01 -12.53
CA GLY A 48 -7.03 2.35 -12.91
C GLY A 48 -6.06 2.20 -11.74
N HIS A 49 -6.41 2.75 -10.57
CA HIS A 49 -5.60 2.58 -9.34
C HIS A 49 -5.42 1.11 -8.96
N MET A 50 -6.47 0.29 -9.03
CA MET A 50 -6.36 -1.14 -8.76
C MET A 50 -5.46 -1.86 -9.78
N GLN A 51 -5.54 -1.50 -11.06
CA GLN A 51 -4.67 -2.08 -12.09
C GLN A 51 -3.18 -1.78 -11.83
N LEU A 52 -2.87 -0.61 -11.26
CA LEU A 52 -1.51 -0.25 -10.84
C LEU A 52 -1.10 -0.93 -9.54
N LEU A 53 -1.97 -0.99 -8.53
CA LEU A 53 -1.62 -1.46 -7.19
C LEU A 53 -1.55 -2.99 -7.07
N ILE A 54 -2.38 -3.73 -7.79
CA ILE A 54 -2.41 -5.20 -7.73
C ILE A 54 -1.03 -5.85 -7.97
N PRO A 55 -0.28 -5.54 -9.05
CA PRO A 55 1.03 -6.15 -9.27
C PRO A 55 2.04 -5.79 -8.16
N GLU A 56 1.96 -4.59 -7.60
CA GLU A 56 2.83 -4.15 -6.50
C GLU A 56 2.55 -4.93 -5.19
N VAL A 57 1.27 -5.16 -4.86
CA VAL A 57 0.89 -6.00 -3.71
C VAL A 57 1.31 -7.44 -3.94
N GLU A 58 1.17 -7.97 -5.16
CA GLU A 58 1.58 -9.33 -5.49
C GLU A 58 3.09 -9.51 -5.32
N GLN A 59 3.88 -8.57 -5.85
CA GLN A 59 5.33 -8.59 -5.70
C GLN A 59 5.75 -8.49 -4.23
N ALA A 60 5.20 -7.55 -3.47
CA ALA A 60 5.49 -7.40 -2.05
C ALA A 60 5.09 -8.65 -1.24
N ALA A 61 4.02 -9.35 -1.62
CA ALA A 61 3.62 -10.60 -1.00
C ALA A 61 4.59 -11.75 -1.33
N LEU A 62 5.08 -11.82 -2.57
CA LEU A 62 6.02 -12.86 -3.02
C LEU A 62 7.39 -12.77 -2.33
N GLU A 63 7.80 -11.58 -1.91
CA GLU A 63 9.05 -11.34 -1.17
C GLU A 63 9.03 -11.81 0.29
N ARG A 64 7.84 -12.11 0.84
CA ARG A 64 7.67 -12.59 2.22
C ARG A 64 7.79 -14.11 2.30
N ASP A 65 8.04 -14.62 3.51
CA ASP A 65 8.08 -16.06 3.76
C ASP A 65 6.78 -16.74 3.31
N ALA A 66 6.88 -17.97 2.79
CA ALA A 66 5.72 -18.71 2.30
C ALA A 66 4.66 -18.95 3.38
N ASN A 67 5.04 -19.02 4.67
CA ASN A 67 4.13 -19.26 5.79
C ASN A 67 3.66 -17.95 6.47
N ASP A 68 4.06 -16.79 5.95
CA ASP A 68 3.66 -15.51 6.52
C ASP A 68 2.17 -15.24 6.28
N VAL A 69 1.42 -14.98 7.36
CA VAL A 69 -0.03 -14.75 7.29
C VAL A 69 -0.39 -13.53 6.43
N PRO A 70 0.26 -12.34 6.57
CA PRO A 70 0.04 -11.20 5.69
C PRO A 70 0.15 -11.53 4.19
N ARG A 71 1.12 -12.37 3.78
CA ARG A 71 1.24 -12.84 2.39
C ARG A 71 -0.03 -13.55 1.91
N TYR A 72 -0.53 -14.53 2.66
CA TYR A 72 -1.71 -15.30 2.25
C TYR A 72 -2.97 -14.43 2.12
N VAL A 73 -3.20 -13.54 3.09
CA VAL A 73 -4.37 -12.66 3.10
C VAL A 73 -4.32 -11.70 1.90
N ALA A 74 -3.15 -11.15 1.59
CA ALA A 74 -2.98 -10.25 0.45
C ALA A 74 -3.22 -10.96 -0.90
N LEU A 75 -2.69 -12.17 -1.08
CA LEU A 75 -2.90 -12.95 -2.31
C LEU A 75 -4.38 -13.31 -2.54
N ALA A 76 -5.12 -13.64 -1.47
CA ALA A 76 -6.56 -13.84 -1.55
C ALA A 76 -7.29 -12.56 -2.00
N CYS A 77 -6.93 -11.41 -1.41
CA CYS A 77 -7.49 -10.11 -1.78
C CYS A 77 -7.22 -9.77 -3.27
N ILE A 78 -6.01 -10.05 -3.77
CA ILE A 78 -5.65 -9.86 -5.18
C ILE A 78 -6.54 -10.71 -6.10
N GLY A 79 -6.79 -11.97 -5.75
CA GLY A 79 -7.66 -12.86 -6.52
C GLY A 79 -9.06 -12.26 -6.70
N GLU A 80 -9.68 -11.83 -5.60
CA GLU A 80 -11.00 -11.19 -5.63
C GLU A 80 -11.00 -9.88 -6.43
N ALA A 81 -9.96 -9.06 -6.28
CA ALA A 81 -9.80 -7.80 -6.99
C ALA A 81 -9.71 -8.03 -8.51
N ARG A 82 -8.89 -9.01 -8.95
CA ARG A 82 -8.75 -9.40 -10.36
C ARG A 82 -10.07 -9.92 -10.93
N THR A 83 -10.77 -10.83 -10.24
CA THR A 83 -12.08 -11.32 -10.68
C THR A 83 -13.06 -10.17 -10.90
N LYS A 84 -13.06 -9.17 -10.02
CA LYS A 84 -13.96 -8.02 -10.16
C LYS A 84 -13.55 -7.08 -11.30
N LEU A 85 -12.26 -6.93 -11.59
CA LEU A 85 -11.78 -6.15 -12.72
C LEU A 85 -12.11 -6.82 -14.07
N CYS A 86 -12.00 -8.15 -14.14
CA CYS A 86 -12.32 -8.93 -15.34
C CYS A 86 -13.82 -9.06 -15.61
N ALA A 87 -14.67 -8.92 -14.59
CA ALA A 87 -16.11 -8.86 -14.79
C ALA A 87 -16.48 -7.62 -15.62
N ALA A 88 -16.96 -7.86 -16.85
CA ALA A 88 -17.41 -6.81 -17.75
C ALA A 88 -18.47 -5.92 -17.07
N PRO A 89 -18.38 -4.58 -17.18
CA PRO A 89 -19.50 -3.71 -16.82
C PRO A 89 -20.71 -4.12 -17.66
N ARG A 90 -21.88 -4.34 -17.03
CA ARG A 90 -23.09 -4.62 -17.81
C ARG A 90 -23.39 -3.36 -18.64
N ALA A 91 -23.78 -3.52 -19.90
CA ALA A 91 -24.07 -2.38 -20.78
C ALA A 91 -25.13 -1.47 -20.12
N GLY A 92 -24.81 -0.19 -19.94
CA GLY A 92 -25.65 0.80 -19.26
C GLY A 92 -25.41 0.98 -17.76
N GLU A 93 -24.65 0.09 -17.11
CA GLU A 93 -24.21 0.27 -15.72
C GLU A 93 -22.87 1.01 -15.69
N HIS A 94 -22.91 2.33 -15.78
CA HIS A 94 -22.07 3.08 -14.85
C HIS A 94 -22.54 2.63 -13.47
N GLY A 95 -21.68 1.89 -12.76
CA GLY A 95 -22.06 1.10 -11.59
C GLY A 95 -22.80 1.98 -10.60
N THR A 96 -23.79 1.40 -9.95
CA THR A 96 -24.53 2.13 -8.91
C THR A 96 -23.53 2.72 -7.89
N LEU A 97 -23.89 3.79 -7.20
CA LEU A 97 -23.04 4.34 -6.12
C LEU A 97 -22.58 3.25 -5.14
N ALA A 98 -23.42 2.25 -4.89
CA ALA A 98 -23.08 1.10 -4.07
C ALA A 98 -21.95 0.23 -4.66
N ASP A 99 -21.91 0.05 -5.98
CA ASP A 99 -20.86 -0.69 -6.67
C ASP A 99 -19.54 0.08 -6.71
N THR A 100 -19.60 1.39 -6.94
CA THR A 100 -18.41 2.24 -6.87
C THR A 100 -17.84 2.28 -5.45
N ARG A 101 -18.69 2.35 -4.41
CA ARG A 101 -18.26 2.22 -3.00
C ARG A 101 -17.67 0.84 -2.67
N ARG A 102 -18.22 -0.23 -3.25
CA ARG A 102 -17.62 -1.58 -3.14
C ARG A 102 -16.25 -1.66 -3.79
N LEU A 103 -16.05 -0.96 -4.91
CA LEU A 103 -14.74 -0.86 -5.56
C LEU A 103 -13.75 -0.06 -4.69
N ALA A 104 -14.19 1.08 -4.14
CA ALA A 104 -13.37 1.90 -3.25
C ALA A 104 -12.90 1.14 -2.00
N ARG A 105 -13.77 0.33 -1.39
CA ARG A 105 -13.39 -0.53 -0.23
C ARG A 105 -12.35 -1.59 -0.59
N ARG A 106 -12.42 -2.16 -1.80
CA ARG A 106 -11.40 -3.10 -2.26
C ARG A 106 -10.06 -2.42 -2.49
N LEU A 107 -10.06 -1.24 -3.10
CA LEU A 107 -8.84 -0.46 -3.26
C LEU A 107 -8.24 -0.10 -1.90
N ALA A 108 -9.07 0.28 -0.91
CA ALA A 108 -8.61 0.55 0.45
C ALA A 108 -7.91 -0.66 1.07
N ALA A 109 -8.52 -1.85 0.98
CA ALA A 109 -7.91 -3.08 1.48
C ALA A 109 -6.59 -3.41 0.78
N LEU A 110 -6.49 -3.18 -0.54
CA LEU A 110 -5.22 -3.35 -1.26
C LEU A 110 -4.15 -2.37 -0.79
N CYS A 111 -4.51 -1.10 -0.50
CA CYS A 111 -3.58 -0.13 0.08
C CYS A 111 -3.09 -0.59 1.46
N ASP A 112 -4.01 -1.04 2.31
CA ASP A 112 -3.68 -1.55 3.66
C ASP A 112 -2.75 -2.78 3.56
N HIS A 113 -3.01 -3.70 2.62
CA HIS A 113 -2.12 -4.84 2.36
C HIS A 113 -0.75 -4.41 1.85
N TYR A 114 -0.69 -3.49 0.88
CA TYR A 114 0.58 -2.99 0.36
C TYR A 114 1.45 -2.40 1.48
N GLU A 115 0.88 -1.51 2.29
CA GLU A 115 1.54 -0.89 3.44
C GLU A 115 1.98 -1.92 4.49
N ALA A 116 1.15 -2.93 4.79
CA ALA A 116 1.50 -3.98 5.74
C ALA A 116 2.63 -4.88 5.23
N LEU A 117 2.63 -5.21 3.93
CA LEU A 117 3.62 -6.10 3.31
C LEU A 117 4.98 -5.41 3.13
N THR A 118 4.97 -4.16 2.64
CA THR A 118 6.15 -3.32 2.47
C THR A 118 6.68 -2.77 3.79
N GLY A 119 5.89 -2.93 4.86
CA GLY A 119 6.25 -2.56 6.21
C GLY A 119 6.33 -1.05 6.33
N VAL A 120 5.19 -0.39 6.53
CA VAL A 120 5.17 0.89 7.24
C VAL A 120 5.87 0.64 8.58
N MET A 121 7.16 0.95 8.61
CA MET A 121 7.98 0.84 9.80
C MET A 121 7.57 2.00 10.68
N MET A 122 7.21 1.75 11.94
CA MET A 122 6.99 2.82 12.89
C MET A 122 8.34 3.23 13.48
N CYS A 123 8.55 4.53 13.65
CA CYS A 123 9.67 5.04 14.41
C CYS A 123 9.51 4.59 15.86
N LEU A 124 10.42 3.75 16.35
CA LEU A 124 10.36 3.24 17.72
C LEU A 124 10.49 4.33 18.81
N THR A 125 10.87 5.56 18.46
CA THR A 125 11.01 6.67 19.41
C THR A 125 9.77 7.56 19.50
N CYS A 126 9.10 7.86 18.38
CA CYS A 126 7.97 8.78 18.35
C CYS A 126 6.64 8.13 17.97
N ASP A 127 6.66 6.82 17.68
CA ASP A 127 5.50 6.02 17.25
C ASP A 127 4.79 6.60 16.01
N GLN A 128 5.54 7.31 15.16
CA GLN A 128 5.06 7.83 13.88
C GLN A 128 5.57 6.97 12.72
N PRO A 129 4.83 6.88 11.59
CA PRO A 129 5.26 6.16 10.40
C PRO A 129 6.60 6.68 9.85
N LEU A 130 7.51 5.78 9.48
CA LEU A 130 8.70 6.06 8.67
C LEU A 130 8.27 6.02 7.20
N ARG A 131 8.16 7.20 6.58
CA ARG A 131 7.78 7.32 5.18
C ARG A 131 8.98 7.05 4.28
N GLN A 132 8.70 6.58 3.07
CA GLN A 132 9.74 6.33 2.08
C GLN A 132 10.41 7.65 1.67
N GLY A 133 11.74 7.70 1.70
CA GLY A 133 12.54 8.90 1.42
C GLY A 133 12.91 9.72 2.67
N GLU A 134 12.40 9.37 3.84
CA GLU A 134 12.88 9.93 5.11
C GLU A 134 14.21 9.26 5.52
N ASP A 135 15.15 10.05 6.06
CA ASP A 135 16.37 9.51 6.63
C ASP A 135 16.05 8.67 7.87
N THR A 136 16.41 7.38 7.83
CA THR A 136 16.16 6.43 8.91
C THR A 136 17.45 5.79 9.41
N LEU A 137 17.52 5.55 10.72
CA LEU A 137 18.63 4.85 11.37
C LEU A 137 18.15 3.54 11.98
N PRO A 138 19.00 2.49 12.01
CA PRO A 138 18.68 1.27 12.74
C PRO A 138 18.53 1.58 14.24
N TYR A 139 17.52 0.97 14.87
CA TYR A 139 17.32 1.04 16.30
C TYR A 139 18.00 -0.16 16.97
N ASP A 140 19.24 0.03 17.39
CA ASP A 140 20.01 -0.97 18.12
C ASP A 140 19.66 -0.86 19.61
N HIS A 141 18.82 -1.77 20.10
CA HIS A 141 18.67 -2.02 21.53
C HIS A 141 19.68 -3.13 21.87
N ILE A 142 20.58 -2.84 22.80
CA ILE A 142 21.59 -3.78 23.26
C ILE A 142 20.87 -4.91 24.00
N SER A 143 20.61 -6.04 23.32
CA SER A 143 20.24 -7.28 24.00
C SER A 143 21.50 -7.86 24.66
N PRO A 144 21.53 -8.09 25.98
CA PRO A 144 22.76 -8.54 26.65
C PRO A 144 23.23 -9.96 26.29
N SER A 145 22.40 -10.78 25.64
CA SER A 145 22.64 -12.23 25.59
C SER A 145 22.13 -12.97 24.34
N GLY A 146 22.14 -12.36 23.15
CA GLY A 146 21.70 -13.04 21.92
C GLY A 146 22.21 -12.41 20.63
N PRO A 147 22.15 -13.14 19.48
CA PRO A 147 22.54 -12.59 18.19
C PRO A 147 21.70 -11.34 17.88
N ILE A 148 22.33 -10.32 17.30
CA ILE A 148 21.71 -9.04 16.97
C ILE A 148 20.56 -9.28 15.98
N VAL A 149 19.34 -9.33 16.50
CA VAL A 149 18.14 -9.19 15.69
C VAL A 149 17.98 -7.69 15.49
N ARG A 150 17.90 -7.22 14.23
CA ARG A 150 17.60 -5.81 13.93
C ARG A 150 16.13 -5.57 14.25
N VAL A 151 15.81 -5.14 15.47
CA VAL A 151 14.42 -5.09 15.98
C VAL A 151 13.66 -3.82 15.56
N GLY A 152 14.29 -2.84 14.91
CA GLY A 152 13.54 -1.76 14.26
C GLY A 152 14.36 -0.59 13.73
N ARG A 153 13.66 0.50 13.39
CA ARG A 153 14.20 1.74 12.83
C ARG A 153 13.60 2.97 13.51
N ILE A 154 14.30 4.10 13.43
CA ILE A 154 13.85 5.42 13.91
C ILE A 154 14.15 6.50 12.86
N HIS A 155 13.43 7.63 12.91
CA HIS A 155 13.80 8.82 12.14
C HIS A 155 15.19 9.31 12.56
N ALA A 156 15.99 9.78 11.61
CA ALA A 156 17.29 10.40 11.93
C ALA A 156 17.14 11.59 12.89
N SER A 157 16.06 12.37 12.77
CA SER A 157 15.71 13.45 13.71
C SER A 157 15.39 12.97 15.12
N CYS A 158 14.83 11.76 15.26
CA CYS A 158 14.52 11.12 16.54
C CYS A 158 15.75 10.49 17.22
N ALA A 159 16.90 10.43 16.55
CA ALA A 159 18.12 9.84 17.12
C ALA A 159 18.70 10.69 18.27
N HIS A 160 18.48 12.01 18.26
CA HIS A 160 18.98 12.91 19.31
C HIS A 160 18.28 12.70 20.65
N THR A 161 16.99 12.33 20.63
CA THR A 161 16.19 12.01 21.82
C THR A 161 16.68 10.76 22.56
N TYR A 162 17.43 9.88 21.92
CA TYR A 162 17.96 8.65 22.52
C TYR A 162 19.31 8.83 23.27
N ARG A 163 20.06 9.92 23.01
CA ARG A 163 21.43 10.08 23.54
C ARG A 163 21.54 10.52 25.02
N HIS A 164 20.46 10.45 25.78
CA HIS A 164 20.43 10.86 27.20
C HIS A 164 20.16 9.68 28.15
N HIS A 165 21.07 8.70 28.20
CA HIS A 165 21.19 7.76 29.33
C HIS A 165 22.64 7.38 29.55
#